data_AF-A0A2E5B9G1-F1
#
_entry.id   AF-A0A2E5B9G1-F1
#
_cell.length_a   1.000
_cell.length_b   1.000
_cell.length_c   1.000
_cell.angle_alpha   90.00
_cell.angle_beta   90.00
_cell.angle_gamma   90.00
#
_symmetry.space_group_name_H-M   'P 1'
#
loop_
_entity.id
_entity.type
_entity.pdbx_description
1 polymer ?
#
loop_
_entity_poly.entity_id
_entity_poly.type
_entity_poly.pdbx_seq_one_letter_code
_entity_poly.pdbx_strand_id
1 'polypeptide(L)'
;MAKQPGNTAIYTREGCGFCTKIKELYKSKGWSFAEYKLDVNFTREQFKTEFGQRATFPQVIIAGYKMGGCTETVKYLRENTYL
;
A
#
# COMPACT_ATOMS: atom_id res chain seq x y z
N MET A 1 -3.60 0.18 -23.22
CA MET A 1 -2.48 -0.32 -22.39
C MET A 1 -2.80 0.06 -20.96
N ALA A 2 -2.96 -0.91 -20.05
CA ALA A 2 -3.27 -0.61 -18.66
C ALA A 2 -2.07 0.11 -18.04
N LYS A 3 -2.25 1.38 -17.67
CA LYS A 3 -1.25 2.11 -16.88
C LYS A 3 -1.11 1.36 -15.56
N GLN A 4 0.07 0.82 -15.29
CA GLN A 4 0.40 0.23 -13.99
C GLN A 4 1.09 1.31 -13.15
N PRO A 5 0.59 1.64 -11.95
CA PRO A 5 1.38 2.41 -10.99
C PRO A 5 2.62 1.57 -10.68
N GLY A 6 3.84 2.10 -10.85
CA GLY A 6 5.10 1.35 -10.95
C GLY A 6 5.41 0.29 -9.86
N ASN A 7 6.62 0.27 -9.28
CA ASN A 7 6.88 -0.70 -8.22
C ASN A 7 6.06 -0.35 -6.97
N THR A 8 5.02 -1.12 -6.70
CA THR A 8 4.14 -0.90 -5.54
C THR A 8 4.49 -1.86 -4.41
N ALA A 9 4.70 -1.34 -3.20
CA ALA A 9 4.82 -2.12 -1.98
C ALA A 9 3.67 -1.75 -1.02
N ILE A 10 2.94 -2.75 -0.54
CA ILE A 10 1.78 -2.60 0.33
C ILE A 10 2.11 -3.22 1.68
N TYR A 11 2.18 -2.39 2.70
CA TYR A 11 2.40 -2.79 4.09
C TYR A 11 1.05 -3.00 4.76
N THR A 12 0.84 -4.22 5.20
CA THR A 12 -0.43 -4.71 5.74
C THR A 12 -0.25 -5.30 7.14
N ARG A 13 -1.37 -5.49 7.84
CA ARG A 13 -1.41 -6.19 9.13
C ARG A 13 -2.56 -7.17 9.15
N GLU A 14 -2.47 -8.18 10.02
CA GLU A 14 -3.59 -9.08 10.28
C GLU A 14 -4.80 -8.35 10.85
N GLY A 15 -5.99 -8.79 10.41
CA GLY A 15 -7.27 -8.22 10.86
C GLY A 15 -7.59 -6.83 10.30
N CYS A 16 -6.94 -6.36 9.23
CA CYS A 16 -7.24 -5.06 8.63
C CYS A 16 -8.06 -5.19 7.33
N GLY A 17 -9.35 -4.82 7.38
CA GLY A 17 -10.22 -4.84 6.20
C GLY A 17 -9.78 -3.91 5.07
N PHE A 18 -9.17 -2.76 5.38
CA PHE A 18 -8.64 -1.85 4.37
C PHE A 18 -7.44 -2.44 3.60
N CYS A 19 -6.60 -3.23 4.27
CA CYS A 19 -5.49 -3.93 3.61
C CYS A 19 -6.00 -4.93 2.57
N THR A 20 -7.08 -5.66 2.88
CA THR A 20 -7.67 -6.61 1.94
C THR A 20 -8.21 -5.90 0.70
N LYS A 21 -8.96 -4.80 0.89
CA LYS A 21 -9.54 -4.03 -0.22
C LYS A 21 -8.49 -3.53 -1.21
N ILE A 22 -7.37 -3.00 -0.74
CA ILE A 22 -6.33 -2.48 -1.64
C ILE A 22 -5.62 -3.59 -2.41
N LYS A 23 -5.40 -4.76 -1.78
CA LYS A 23 -4.86 -5.94 -2.46
C LYS A 23 -5.81 -6.46 -3.52
N GLU A 24 -7.11 -6.54 -3.21
CA GLU A 24 -8.13 -6.94 -4.18
C GLU A 24 -8.21 -5.96 -5.35
N LEU A 25 -8.11 -4.65 -5.10
CA LEU A 25 -8.06 -3.65 -6.16
C LEU A 25 -6.90 -3.91 -7.11
N TYR A 26 -5.69 -4.09 -6.58
CA TYR A 26 -4.51 -4.37 -7.40
C TYR A 26 -4.62 -5.71 -8.14
N LYS A 27 -5.10 -6.77 -7.48
CA LYS A 27 -5.36 -8.07 -8.11
C LYS A 27 -6.39 -7.98 -9.23
N SER A 28 -7.50 -7.28 -9.00
CA SER A 28 -8.57 -7.06 -9.98
C SER A 28 -8.09 -6.29 -11.20
N LYS A 29 -7.22 -5.29 -10.99
CA LYS A 29 -6.57 -4.53 -12.07
C LYS A 29 -5.41 -5.29 -12.74
N GLY A 30 -4.98 -6.43 -12.20
CA GLY A 30 -3.82 -7.18 -12.70
C GLY A 30 -2.48 -6.47 -12.48
N TRP A 31 -2.39 -5.56 -11.50
CA TRP A 31 -1.17 -4.83 -11.19
C TRP A 31 -0.28 -5.64 -10.25
N SER A 32 1.03 -5.60 -10.49
CA SER A 32 2.01 -6.24 -9.60
C SER A 32 2.23 -5.38 -8.36
N PHE A 33 2.29 -6.02 -7.19
CA PHE A 33 2.63 -5.37 -5.93
C PHE A 33 3.37 -6.35 -5.01
N ALA A 34 4.25 -5.80 -4.17
CA ALA A 34 4.89 -6.53 -3.09
C ALA A 34 4.04 -6.38 -1.82
N GLU A 35 3.64 -7.50 -1.23
CA GLU A 35 2.96 -7.51 0.07
C GLU A 35 3.99 -7.66 1.19
N TYR A 36 3.96 -6.73 2.14
CA TYR A 36 4.69 -6.82 3.40
C TYR A 36 3.67 -6.96 4.53
N LYS A 37 3.81 -8.00 5.35
CA LYS A 37 2.91 -8.25 6.48
C LYS A 37 3.62 -7.98 7.81
N LEU A 38 2.97 -7.21 8.67
CA LEU A 38 3.42 -6.96 10.04
C LEU A 38 3.60 -8.28 10.79
N ASP A 39 4.68 -8.40 11.55
CA ASP A 39 5.10 -9.59 12.31
C ASP A 39 5.53 -10.79 11.43
N VAL A 40 5.59 -10.63 10.11
CA VAL A 40 6.09 -11.65 9.17
C VAL A 40 7.29 -11.12 8.39
N ASN A 41 7.15 -9.96 7.75
CA ASN A 41 8.21 -9.35 6.94
C ASN A 41 8.93 -8.21 7.67
N PHE A 42 8.25 -7.54 8.59
CA PHE A 42 8.79 -6.40 9.33
C PHE A 42 8.17 -6.32 10.72
N THR A 43 8.87 -5.66 11.63
CA THR A 43 8.37 -5.39 12.98
C THR A 43 7.67 -4.04 13.04
N ARG A 44 6.78 -3.88 14.03
CA ARG A 44 6.09 -2.61 14.25
C ARG A 44 7.05 -1.44 14.49
N GLU A 45 8.21 -1.71 15.07
CA GLU A 45 9.27 -0.72 15.28
C GLU A 45 9.89 -0.26 13.97
N GLN A 46 10.27 -1.20 13.08
CA GLN A 46 10.76 -0.86 11.74
C GLN A 46 9.75 -0.03 10.97
N PHE A 47 8.47 -0.40 11.02
CA PHE A 47 7.40 0.36 10.40
C PHE A 47 7.30 1.80 10.95
N LYS A 48 7.33 1.97 12.27
CA LYS A 48 7.30 3.31 12.88
C LYS A 48 8.55 4.12 12.56
N THR A 49 9.70 3.49 12.42
CA THR A 49 10.95 4.15 12.01
C THR A 49 10.88 4.60 10.56
N GLU A 50 10.31 3.78 9.67
CA GLU A 50 10.23 4.08 8.23
C GLU A 50 9.11 5.06 7.89
N PHE A 51 7.92 4.89 8.46
CA PHE A 51 6.73 5.70 8.14
C PHE A 51 6.39 6.77 9.19
N GLY A 52 7.00 6.70 10.36
CA GLY A 52 6.75 7.59 11.49
C GLY A 52 5.82 6.97 12.54
N GLN A 53 5.92 7.46 13.78
CA GLN A 53 5.16 6.93 14.91
C GLN A 53 3.63 7.09 14.76
N ARG A 54 3.19 8.04 13.94
CA ARG A 54 1.76 8.32 13.65
C ARG A 54 1.24 7.59 12.41
N ALA A 55 2.09 6.79 11.74
CA ALA A 55 1.66 6.05 10.56
C ALA A 55 0.64 4.97 10.92
N THR A 56 -0.35 4.83 10.06
CA THR A 56 -1.45 3.86 10.21
C THR A 56 -1.41 2.84 9.08
N PHE A 57 -1.95 1.65 9.34
CA PHE A 57 -2.07 0.60 8.33
C PHE A 57 -3.39 0.74 7.55
N PRO A 58 -3.40 0.46 6.23
CA PRO A 58 -2.26 0.08 5.38
C PRO A 58 -1.35 1.28 5.02
N GLN A 59 -0.07 1.02 4.76
CA GLN A 59 0.81 1.98 4.06
C GLN A 59 1.12 1.47 2.67
N VAL A 60 1.13 2.36 1.68
CA VAL A 60 1.49 2.02 0.30
C VAL A 60 2.65 2.88 -0.16
N ILE A 61 3.63 2.24 -0.77
CA ILE A 61 4.73 2.88 -1.47
C ILE A 61 4.58 2.58 -2.95
N ILE A 62 4.59 3.61 -3.81
CA ILE A 62 4.52 3.46 -5.27
C ILE A 62 5.74 4.13 -5.86
N ALA A 63 6.54 3.39 -6.64
CA ALA A 63 7.76 3.87 -7.28
C ALA A 63 8.74 4.55 -6.29
N GLY A 64 8.82 4.05 -5.05
CA GLY A 64 9.65 4.63 -3.99
C GLY A 64 9.01 5.80 -3.22
N TYR A 65 7.84 6.28 -3.64
CA TYR A 65 7.11 7.34 -2.95
C TYR A 65 6.09 6.77 -1.96
N LYS A 66 6.21 7.18 -0.69
CA LYS A 66 5.26 6.83 0.37
C LYS A 66 3.95 7.59 0.13
N MET A 67 2.95 6.88 -0.38
CA MET A 67 1.63 7.47 -0.62
C MET A 67 0.86 7.70 0.67
N GLY A 68 1.15 6.92 1.72
CA GLY A 68 0.46 7.02 2.99
C GLY A 68 -0.60 5.93 3.14
N GLY A 69 -1.73 6.31 3.73
CA GLY A 69 -2.86 5.42 4.02
C GLY A 69 -3.60 4.90 2.79
N CYS A 70 -4.64 4.09 3.05
CA CYS A 70 -5.58 3.63 2.02
C CYS A 70 -6.23 4.81 1.29
N THR A 71 -6.62 5.86 2.01
CA THR A 71 -7.33 7.02 1.45
C THR A 71 -6.42 7.83 0.53
N GLU A 72 -5.21 8.16 0.99
CA GLU A 72 -4.24 8.88 0.16
C GLU A 72 -3.87 8.07 -1.10
N THR A 73 -3.70 6.75 -0.95
CA THR A 73 -3.39 5.88 -2.09
C THR A 73 -4.52 5.87 -3.11
N VAL A 74 -5.78 5.71 -2.68
CA VAL A 74 -6.93 5.74 -3.58
C VAL A 74 -7.06 7.11 -4.26
N LYS A 75 -6.81 8.20 -3.52
CA LYS A 75 -6.79 9.55 -4.08
C LYS A 75 -5.72 9.67 -5.17
N TYR A 76 -4.50 9.24 -4.90
CA TYR A 76 -3.40 9.24 -5.87
C TYR A 76 -3.74 8.45 -7.14
N LEU A 77 -4.30 7.24 -6.97
CA LEU A 77 -4.70 6.39 -8.09
C LEU A 77 -5.76 7.06 -8.97
N ARG A 78 -6.70 7.79 -8.34
CA ARG A 78 -7.76 8.53 -9.03
C ARG A 78 -7.21 9.78 -9.73
N GLU A 79 -6.38 10.57 -9.06
CA GLU A 79 -5.78 11.80 -9.62
C GLU A 79 -4.88 11.50 -10.83
N ASN A 80 -4.21 10.35 -10.83
CA ASN A 80 -3.37 9.92 -11.95
C ASN A 80 -4.12 9.08 -13.01
N THR A 81 -5.45 9.00 -12.91
CA THR A 81 -6.33 8.29 -13.86
C THR A 81 -5.97 6.80 -14.04
N TYR A 82 -5.50 6.14 -12.98
CA TYR A 82 -5.35 4.68 -12.95
C TYR A 82 -6.68 3.95 -12.66
N LEU A 83 -7.60 4.66 -12.01
CA LEU A 83 -8.98 4.25 -11.70
C LEU A 83 -9.94 4.80 -12.74
#